data_AF-A0A5C7AKT7-F1
#
_entry.id   AF-A0A5C7AKT7-F1
#
_cell.length_a   1.000
_cell.length_b   1.000
_cell.length_c   1.000
_cell.angle_alpha   90.00
_cell.angle_beta   90.00
_cell.angle_gamma   90.00
#
_symmetry.space_group_name_H-M   'P 1'
#
loop_
_entity.id
_entity.type
_entity.pdbx_description
1 polymer ?
#
loop_
_entity_poly.entity_id
_entity_poly.type
_entity_poly.pdbx_seq_one_letter_code
_entity_poly.pdbx_strand_id
1 'polypeptide(L)'
;MRKFFMLMVLCNIGFLNAQQQVANPPGTIKLNDSVYIDAIPVSNLMFEEYLVVKMELDAKGYASFQKYAENTPDTEIIKKFPINYIIPNLTLLYQHSPALLKLGYDNNFRFSEHPVLNVPKILATDFCNWRTEMVAYLWQNNGFDSALAEMSDKISYRLATKTELIEAFDFFSESKSTVDFKRKLFKIKKDDIADKYTRFPIQEMTLSDEVYQDDSGYQYTGFRCVCEVKR
;
A
#
# COMPACT_ATOMS: atom_id res chain seq x y z
N MET A 1 48.12 -3.59 -58.78
CA MET A 1 46.73 -3.99 -58.52
C MET A 1 46.47 -3.91 -57.02
N ARG A 2 45.56 -3.01 -56.61
CA ARG A 2 45.14 -2.79 -55.22
C ARG A 2 44.51 -4.06 -54.65
N LYS A 3 44.92 -4.50 -53.46
CA LYS A 3 44.12 -5.39 -52.62
C LYS A 3 43.94 -4.73 -51.25
N PHE A 4 42.76 -4.12 -51.11
CA PHE A 4 42.12 -3.80 -49.84
C PHE A 4 41.96 -5.11 -49.05
N PHE A 5 42.43 -5.16 -47.80
CA PHE A 5 41.94 -6.15 -46.85
C PHE A 5 41.40 -5.44 -45.61
N MET A 6 40.07 -5.35 -45.66
CA MET A 6 39.06 -4.99 -44.69
C MET A 6 39.43 -5.28 -43.23
N LEU A 7 39.50 -4.20 -42.43
CA LEU A 7 39.55 -4.25 -40.98
C LEU A 7 38.16 -4.69 -40.47
N MET A 8 38.05 -5.92 -39.96
CA MET A 8 36.80 -6.45 -39.40
C MET A 8 36.64 -5.90 -37.97
N VAL A 9 35.92 -4.78 -37.84
CA VAL A 9 35.50 -4.22 -36.55
C VAL A 9 34.41 -5.11 -35.99
N LEU A 10 34.76 -5.96 -35.02
CA LEU A 10 33.80 -6.68 -34.18
C LEU A 10 33.11 -5.66 -33.27
N CYS A 11 32.03 -5.06 -33.76
CA CYS A 11 31.04 -4.43 -32.90
C CYS A 11 30.41 -5.53 -32.05
N ASN A 12 30.91 -5.71 -30.83
CA ASN A 12 30.15 -6.32 -29.75
C ASN A 12 28.96 -5.39 -29.48
N ILE A 13 27.86 -5.64 -30.19
CA ILE A 13 26.55 -5.11 -29.84
C ILE A 13 26.17 -5.83 -28.55
N GLY A 14 26.64 -5.30 -27.43
CA GLY A 14 26.06 -5.60 -26.13
C GLY A 14 24.63 -5.10 -26.18
N PHE A 15 23.69 -6.01 -26.41
CA PHE A 15 22.29 -5.76 -26.09
C PHE A 15 22.22 -5.53 -24.58
N LEU A 16 22.39 -4.28 -24.18
CA LEU A 16 21.93 -3.80 -22.89
C LEU A 16 20.41 -3.99 -22.93
N ASN A 17 19.94 -5.13 -22.44
CA ASN A 17 18.57 -5.28 -21.99
C ASN A 17 18.38 -4.25 -20.88
N ALA A 18 17.95 -3.05 -21.27
CA ALA A 18 17.35 -2.11 -20.36
C ALA A 18 16.08 -2.78 -19.84
N GLN A 19 16.19 -3.55 -18.76
CA GLN A 19 15.02 -4.01 -18.03
C GLN A 19 14.26 -2.76 -17.63
N GLN A 20 13.09 -2.59 -18.23
CA GLN A 20 12.19 -1.49 -17.94
C GLN A 20 11.90 -1.54 -16.44
N GLN A 21 12.31 -0.49 -15.72
CA GLN A 21 12.13 -0.42 -14.29
C GLN A 21 10.63 -0.37 -14.01
N VAL A 22 10.08 -1.47 -13.47
CA VAL A 22 8.69 -1.56 -13.04
C VAL A 22 8.45 -0.43 -12.03
N ALA A 23 7.44 0.40 -12.27
CA ALA A 23 7.09 1.45 -11.33
C ALA A 23 6.62 0.82 -10.02
N ASN A 24 7.01 1.43 -8.90
CA ASN A 24 6.60 0.93 -7.59
C ASN A 24 5.07 1.00 -7.46
N PRO A 25 4.42 -0.06 -6.95
CA PRO A 25 3.01 0.03 -6.57
C PRO A 25 2.77 1.23 -5.63
N PRO A 26 1.64 1.94 -5.75
CA PRO A 26 1.43 3.20 -5.01
C PRO A 26 1.61 3.04 -3.50
N GLY A 27 2.38 3.94 -2.87
CA GLY A 27 2.63 3.92 -1.42
C GLY A 27 3.59 2.82 -0.94
N THR A 28 4.18 2.06 -1.84
CA THR A 28 5.13 0.97 -1.51
C THR A 28 6.57 1.32 -1.84
N ILE A 29 7.50 0.67 -1.15
CA ILE A 29 8.92 0.66 -1.42
C ILE A 29 9.37 -0.76 -1.77
N LYS A 30 10.36 -0.87 -2.66
CA LYS A 30 10.87 -2.16 -3.14
C LYS A 30 11.66 -2.86 -2.03
N LEU A 31 11.19 -4.01 -1.56
CA LEU A 31 11.91 -4.87 -0.62
C LEU A 31 12.86 -5.81 -1.38
N ASN A 32 12.34 -6.43 -2.42
CA ASN A 32 13.11 -7.25 -3.34
C ASN A 32 12.50 -7.21 -4.74
N ASP A 33 12.95 -8.10 -5.59
CA ASP A 33 12.63 -8.17 -7.01
C ASP A 33 11.19 -8.54 -7.36
N SER A 34 10.45 -9.12 -6.42
CA SER A 34 9.04 -9.53 -6.59
C SER A 34 8.13 -9.07 -5.45
N VAL A 35 8.68 -8.43 -4.41
CA VAL A 35 7.92 -7.98 -3.24
C VAL A 35 8.20 -6.51 -2.99
N TYR A 36 7.11 -5.76 -2.88
CA TYR A 36 7.08 -4.38 -2.43
C TYR A 36 6.32 -4.32 -1.11
N ILE A 37 6.70 -3.43 -0.22
CA ILE A 37 6.07 -3.29 1.10
C ILE A 37 5.62 -1.86 1.29
N ASP A 38 4.49 -1.65 1.96
CA ASP A 38 4.08 -0.29 2.30
C ASP A 38 5.16 0.43 3.10
N ALA A 39 5.45 1.67 2.68
CA ALA A 39 6.44 2.51 3.35
C ALA A 39 6.02 2.78 4.80
N ILE A 40 4.72 2.99 5.02
CA ILE A 40 4.10 3.22 6.33
C ILE A 40 2.98 2.21 6.58
N PRO A 41 2.61 1.92 7.84
CA PRO A 41 1.36 1.24 8.12
C PRO A 41 0.18 1.96 7.45
N VAL A 42 -0.85 1.22 7.07
CA VAL A 42 -2.07 1.77 6.44
C VAL A 42 -2.60 2.90 7.31
N SER A 43 -2.76 4.09 6.73
CA SER A 43 -3.18 5.26 7.47
C SER A 43 -4.69 5.33 7.66
N ASN A 44 -5.15 6.18 8.57
CA ASN A 44 -6.56 6.53 8.72
C ASN A 44 -7.17 6.99 7.39
N LEU A 45 -6.48 7.86 6.64
CA LEU A 45 -6.93 8.37 5.34
C LEU A 45 -7.09 7.24 4.31
N MET A 46 -6.09 6.37 4.18
CA MET A 46 -6.16 5.24 3.24
C MET A 46 -7.31 4.30 3.60
N PHE A 47 -7.50 4.01 4.88
CA PHE A 47 -8.57 3.11 5.32
C PHE A 47 -9.96 3.74 5.17
N GLU A 48 -10.08 5.05 5.37
CA GLU A 48 -11.31 5.79 5.16
C GLU A 48 -11.76 5.76 3.69
N GLU A 49 -10.82 5.92 2.74
CA GLU A 49 -11.09 5.75 1.31
C GLU A 49 -11.67 4.36 1.00
N TYR A 50 -11.06 3.31 1.55
CA TYR A 50 -11.58 1.95 1.45
C TYR A 50 -13.00 1.81 2.01
N LEU A 51 -13.27 2.36 3.21
CA LEU A 51 -14.59 2.27 3.83
C LEU A 51 -15.67 2.98 3.00
N VAL A 52 -15.36 4.15 2.41
CA VAL A 52 -16.27 4.86 1.50
C VAL A 52 -16.62 3.96 0.31
N VAL A 53 -15.62 3.37 -0.33
CA VAL A 53 -15.84 2.48 -1.48
C VAL A 53 -16.63 1.24 -1.05
N LYS A 54 -16.28 0.62 0.07
CA LYS A 54 -16.94 -0.59 0.58
C LYS A 54 -18.42 -0.36 0.86
N MET A 55 -18.77 0.77 1.49
CA MET A 55 -20.16 1.14 1.75
C MET A 55 -20.97 1.33 0.45
N GLU A 56 -20.38 1.96 -0.56
CA GLU A 56 -21.01 2.16 -1.87
C GLU A 56 -21.21 0.83 -2.61
N LEU A 57 -20.23 -0.07 -2.56
CA LEU A 57 -20.32 -1.41 -3.14
C LEU A 57 -21.43 -2.22 -2.46
N ASP A 58 -21.50 -2.20 -1.13
CA ASP A 58 -22.51 -2.90 -0.36
C ASP A 58 -23.92 -2.36 -0.64
N ALA A 59 -24.08 -1.04 -0.72
CA ALA A 59 -25.36 -0.40 -1.07
C ALA A 59 -25.86 -0.80 -2.47
N LYS A 60 -24.95 -1.16 -3.37
CA LYS A 60 -25.27 -1.63 -4.73
C LYS A 60 -25.29 -3.15 -4.87
N GLY A 61 -25.02 -3.90 -3.79
CA GLY A 61 -25.01 -5.37 -3.81
C GLY A 61 -23.79 -6.00 -4.49
N TYR A 62 -22.67 -5.27 -4.60
CA TYR A 62 -21.42 -5.82 -5.15
C TYR A 62 -20.53 -6.36 -4.03
N ALA A 63 -20.06 -7.60 -4.22
CA ALA A 63 -19.17 -8.24 -3.25
C ALA A 63 -17.71 -7.76 -3.34
N SER A 64 -17.31 -7.12 -4.45
CA SER A 64 -15.96 -6.59 -4.64
C SER A 64 -15.94 -5.44 -5.66
N PHE A 65 -14.85 -4.67 -5.68
CA PHE A 65 -14.67 -3.57 -6.61
C PHE A 65 -14.48 -4.08 -8.04
N GLN A 66 -13.77 -5.19 -8.24
CA GLN A 66 -13.63 -5.82 -9.56
C GLN A 66 -15.00 -6.12 -10.18
N LYS A 67 -15.91 -6.76 -9.43
CA LYS A 67 -17.26 -7.06 -9.92
C LYS A 67 -18.05 -5.79 -10.24
N TYR A 68 -17.88 -4.74 -9.45
CA TYR A 68 -18.50 -3.46 -9.74
C TYR A 68 -17.95 -2.83 -11.04
N ALA A 69 -16.64 -2.85 -11.21
CA ALA A 69 -15.97 -2.29 -12.39
C ALA A 69 -16.37 -3.02 -13.69
N GLU A 70 -16.45 -4.34 -13.67
CA GLU A 70 -16.89 -5.15 -14.84
C GLU A 70 -18.34 -4.82 -15.28
N ASN A 71 -19.18 -4.33 -14.38
CA ASN A 71 -20.60 -4.07 -14.62
C ASN A 71 -20.95 -2.57 -14.70
N THR A 72 -19.96 -1.69 -14.59
CA THR A 72 -20.17 -0.23 -14.56
C THR A 72 -19.35 0.43 -15.65
N PRO A 73 -19.93 1.28 -16.51
CA PRO A 73 -19.14 2.02 -17.51
C PRO A 73 -18.06 2.90 -16.84
N ASP A 74 -16.85 2.95 -17.39
CA ASP A 74 -15.70 3.68 -16.80
C ASP A 74 -16.02 5.14 -16.45
N THR A 75 -16.81 5.81 -17.31
CA THR A 75 -17.23 7.20 -17.11
C THR A 75 -18.09 7.42 -15.85
N GLU A 76 -18.71 6.36 -15.33
CA GLU A 76 -19.50 6.39 -14.10
C GLU A 76 -18.69 6.01 -12.86
N ILE A 77 -17.63 5.20 -13.01
CA ILE A 77 -16.75 4.79 -11.90
C ILE A 77 -16.02 6.01 -11.35
N ILE A 78 -15.38 6.80 -12.22
CA ILE A 78 -14.56 7.97 -11.82
C ILE A 78 -15.42 9.10 -11.24
N LYS A 79 -16.68 9.23 -11.66
CA LYS A 79 -17.60 10.27 -11.18
C LYS A 79 -18.35 9.92 -9.89
N LYS A 80 -18.43 8.64 -9.52
CA LYS A 80 -19.25 8.14 -8.39
C LYS A 80 -18.46 7.90 -7.09
N PHE A 81 -17.14 7.98 -7.12
CA PHE A 81 -16.33 8.06 -5.91
C PHE A 81 -15.76 9.46 -5.67
N PRO A 82 -16.56 10.55 -5.68
CA PRO A 82 -16.07 11.77 -5.06
C PRO A 82 -15.92 11.41 -3.58
N ILE A 83 -14.66 11.30 -3.12
CA ILE A 83 -14.34 11.11 -1.71
C ILE A 83 -14.88 12.35 -0.99
N ASN A 84 -16.15 12.28 -0.60
CA ASN A 84 -16.84 13.35 0.07
C ASN A 84 -16.54 13.12 1.55
N TYR A 85 -15.48 13.76 2.03
CA TYR A 85 -14.88 13.68 3.38
C TYR A 85 -15.83 14.05 4.54
N ILE A 86 -17.15 13.98 4.35
CA ILE A 86 -18.17 14.48 5.28
C ILE A 86 -18.67 13.36 6.21
N ILE A 87 -18.39 12.08 5.93
CA ILE A 87 -18.78 10.97 6.80
C ILE A 87 -17.51 10.37 7.44
N PRO A 88 -17.26 10.55 8.74
CA PRO A 88 -16.12 9.96 9.42
C PRO A 88 -16.37 8.46 9.58
N ASN A 89 -15.99 7.67 8.59
CA ASN A 89 -16.26 6.23 8.57
C ASN A 89 -15.49 5.46 9.65
N LEU A 90 -14.45 6.09 10.21
CA LEU A 90 -13.68 5.53 11.32
C LEU A 90 -14.41 5.58 12.66
N THR A 91 -15.47 6.39 12.82
CA THR A 91 -16.20 6.48 14.10
C THR A 91 -16.80 5.12 14.48
N LEU A 92 -17.36 4.39 13.52
CA LEU A 92 -17.91 3.04 13.76
C LEU A 92 -16.81 2.04 14.13
N LEU A 93 -15.63 2.14 13.49
CA LEU A 93 -14.48 1.31 13.82
C LEU A 93 -14.02 1.53 15.28
N TYR A 94 -14.06 2.78 15.75
CA TYR A 94 -13.59 3.15 17.09
C TYR A 94 -14.69 3.22 18.15
N GLN A 95 -15.92 2.78 17.86
CA GLN A 95 -17.05 2.83 18.80
C GLN A 95 -16.78 2.11 20.14
N HIS A 96 -15.91 1.09 20.13
CA HIS A 96 -15.49 0.34 21.31
C HIS A 96 -14.14 0.80 21.89
N SER A 97 -13.60 1.93 21.40
CA SER A 97 -12.34 2.53 21.87
C SER A 97 -12.57 3.98 22.34
N PRO A 98 -13.18 4.21 23.52
CA PRO A 98 -13.55 5.56 23.99
C PRO A 98 -12.37 6.53 24.07
N ALA A 99 -11.15 6.02 24.32
CA ALA A 99 -9.93 6.81 24.34
C ALA A 99 -9.61 7.41 22.96
N LEU A 100 -9.79 6.65 21.87
CA LEU A 100 -9.54 7.12 20.50
C LEU A 100 -10.58 8.16 20.08
N LEU A 101 -11.86 7.92 20.37
CA LEU A 101 -12.94 8.88 20.11
C LEU A 101 -12.74 10.18 20.88
N LYS A 102 -12.37 10.12 22.17
CA LYS A 102 -12.10 11.31 22.99
C LYS A 102 -10.94 12.14 22.45
N LEU A 103 -9.96 11.51 21.81
CA LEU A 103 -8.84 12.19 21.15
C LEU A 103 -9.22 12.78 19.78
N GLY A 104 -10.37 12.41 19.22
CA GLY A 104 -10.76 12.72 17.85
C GLY A 104 -9.92 11.96 16.81
N TYR A 105 -9.48 10.74 17.14
CA TYR A 105 -8.63 9.95 16.25
C TYR A 105 -9.36 9.51 14.96
N ASP A 106 -10.68 9.42 14.99
CA ASP A 106 -11.56 9.09 13.87
C ASP A 106 -11.75 10.21 12.85
N ASN A 107 -11.62 11.48 13.24
CA ASN A 107 -12.08 12.59 12.39
C ASN A 107 -11.16 13.82 12.38
N ASN A 108 -10.10 13.84 13.20
CA ASN A 108 -9.19 14.97 13.24
C ASN A 108 -8.10 14.81 12.17
N PHE A 109 -8.00 15.79 11.27
CA PHE A 109 -7.01 15.83 10.19
C PHE A 109 -5.56 15.64 10.66
N ARG A 110 -5.25 15.96 11.92
CA ARG A 110 -3.93 15.73 12.52
C ARG A 110 -3.51 14.25 12.49
N PHE A 111 -4.49 13.33 12.53
CA PHE A 111 -4.26 11.90 12.57
C PHE A 111 -4.52 11.21 11.23
N SER A 112 -4.79 11.96 10.15
CA SER A 112 -5.11 11.37 8.84
C SER A 112 -4.02 10.42 8.32
N GLU A 113 -2.75 10.76 8.56
CA GLU A 113 -1.60 9.96 8.17
C GLU A 113 -1.05 9.07 9.30
N HIS A 114 -1.71 9.05 10.46
CA HIS A 114 -1.36 8.08 11.49
C HIS A 114 -1.94 6.71 11.12
N PRO A 115 -1.34 5.61 11.60
CA PRO A 115 -1.85 4.27 11.34
C PRO A 115 -3.31 4.14 11.74
N VAL A 116 -4.12 3.48 10.90
CA VAL A 116 -5.43 3.02 11.34
C VAL A 116 -5.23 1.98 12.46
N LEU A 117 -6.01 2.09 13.53
CA LEU A 117 -5.79 1.30 14.75
C LEU A 117 -6.87 0.25 14.97
N ASN A 118 -6.55 -0.81 15.70
CA ASN A 118 -7.52 -1.80 16.21
C ASN A 118 -8.45 -2.36 15.12
N VAL A 119 -7.98 -2.45 13.87
CA VAL A 119 -8.75 -2.99 12.75
C VAL A 119 -8.83 -4.51 12.89
N PRO A 120 -10.04 -5.10 12.83
CA PRO A 120 -10.17 -6.55 12.76
C PRO A 120 -9.39 -7.13 11.57
N LYS A 121 -8.67 -8.24 11.79
CA LYS A 121 -7.85 -8.90 10.75
C LYS A 121 -8.61 -9.19 9.44
N ILE A 122 -9.91 -9.52 9.55
CA ILE A 122 -10.76 -9.72 8.37
C ILE A 122 -10.90 -8.45 7.52
N LEU A 123 -11.09 -7.28 8.13
CA LEU A 123 -11.18 -6.01 7.42
C LEU A 123 -9.82 -5.55 6.89
N ALA A 124 -8.73 -5.83 7.61
CA ALA A 124 -7.38 -5.54 7.13
C ALA A 124 -7.02 -6.40 5.90
N THR A 125 -7.44 -7.66 5.89
CA THR A 125 -7.28 -8.55 4.74
C THR A 125 -8.13 -8.07 3.56
N ASP A 126 -9.39 -7.71 3.82
CA ASP A 126 -10.30 -7.17 2.79
C ASP A 126 -9.76 -5.87 2.19
N PHE A 127 -9.17 -4.99 3.00
CA PHE A 127 -8.48 -3.78 2.53
C PHE A 127 -7.35 -4.10 1.55
N CYS A 128 -6.46 -5.06 1.88
CA CYS A 128 -5.37 -5.42 0.96
C CYS A 128 -5.93 -6.03 -0.34
N ASN A 129 -6.98 -6.84 -0.27
CA ASN A 129 -7.64 -7.38 -1.47
C ASN A 129 -8.25 -6.26 -2.34
N TRP A 130 -9.02 -5.35 -1.72
CA TRP A 130 -9.59 -4.18 -2.39
C TRP A 130 -8.50 -3.33 -3.08
N ARG A 131 -7.36 -3.14 -2.42
CA ARG A 131 -6.23 -2.40 -2.99
C ARG A 131 -5.66 -3.08 -4.23
N THR A 132 -5.65 -4.41 -4.28
CA THR A 132 -5.29 -5.16 -5.50
C THR A 132 -6.22 -4.78 -6.65
N GLU A 133 -7.53 -4.88 -6.43
CA GLU A 133 -8.54 -4.62 -7.47
C GLU A 133 -8.49 -3.15 -7.94
N MET A 134 -8.36 -2.22 -6.99
CA MET A 134 -8.32 -0.79 -7.28
C MET A 134 -7.06 -0.39 -8.06
N VAL A 135 -5.88 -0.83 -7.61
CA VAL A 135 -4.62 -0.50 -8.31
C VAL A 135 -4.59 -1.14 -9.68
N ALA A 136 -5.03 -2.40 -9.83
CA ALA A 136 -5.13 -3.07 -11.12
C ALA A 136 -6.03 -2.30 -12.09
N TYR A 137 -7.23 -1.90 -11.65
CA TYR A 137 -8.15 -1.10 -12.44
C TYR A 137 -7.54 0.25 -12.86
N LEU A 138 -6.90 0.97 -11.92
CA LEU A 138 -6.27 2.25 -12.24
C LEU A 138 -5.13 2.09 -13.24
N TRP A 139 -4.33 1.03 -13.14
CA TRP A 139 -3.25 0.75 -14.08
C TRP A 139 -3.74 0.36 -15.47
N GLN A 140 -4.87 -0.34 -15.57
CA GLN A 140 -5.51 -0.66 -16.86
C GLN A 140 -6.10 0.58 -17.54
N ASN A 141 -6.72 1.47 -16.75
CA ASN A 141 -7.60 2.52 -17.29
C ASN A 141 -6.97 3.92 -17.32
N ASN A 142 -5.85 4.17 -16.62
CA ASN A 142 -5.26 5.51 -16.59
C ASN A 142 -4.54 5.91 -17.89
N GLY A 143 -4.41 5.05 -18.90
CA GLY A 143 -4.04 5.44 -20.28
C GLY A 143 -2.66 6.10 -20.49
N PHE A 144 -1.87 6.34 -19.45
CA PHE A 144 -0.62 7.09 -19.51
C PHE A 144 0.64 6.21 -19.55
N ASP A 145 0.54 4.93 -19.22
CA ASP A 145 1.68 4.02 -19.20
C ASP A 145 1.27 2.58 -19.58
N SER A 146 1.62 2.17 -20.81
CA SER A 146 1.32 0.82 -21.30
C SER A 146 2.00 -0.27 -20.48
N ALA A 147 3.15 0.02 -19.86
CA ALA A 147 3.82 -0.95 -19.01
C ALA A 147 3.07 -1.19 -17.70
N LEU A 148 2.40 -0.18 -17.14
CA LEU A 148 1.52 -0.37 -15.99
C LEU A 148 0.31 -1.24 -16.33
N ALA A 149 -0.28 -1.04 -17.51
CA ALA A 149 -1.40 -1.86 -17.97
C ALA A 149 -1.01 -3.35 -18.07
N GLU A 150 0.18 -3.66 -18.60
CA GLU A 150 0.74 -5.04 -18.67
C GLU A 150 1.08 -5.66 -17.30
N MET A 151 1.17 -4.85 -16.25
CA MET A 151 1.46 -5.30 -14.89
C MET A 151 0.22 -5.44 -14.02
N SER A 152 -0.93 -4.92 -14.50
CA SER A 152 -2.16 -4.84 -13.72
C SER A 152 -2.71 -6.18 -13.22
N ASP A 153 -2.51 -7.27 -13.97
CA ASP A 153 -2.93 -8.62 -13.63
C ASP A 153 -1.86 -9.41 -12.84
N LYS A 154 -0.67 -8.81 -12.65
CA LYS A 154 0.48 -9.45 -12.01
C LYS A 154 0.65 -9.06 -10.54
N ILE A 155 -0.07 -8.05 -10.07
CA ILE A 155 0.03 -7.57 -8.70
C ILE A 155 -0.94 -8.29 -7.76
N SER A 156 -0.52 -8.49 -6.51
CA SER A 156 -1.40 -8.96 -5.44
C SER A 156 -0.98 -8.38 -4.11
N TYR A 157 -1.89 -7.61 -3.50
CA TYR A 157 -1.70 -7.09 -2.15
C TYR A 157 -2.24 -8.07 -1.12
N ARG A 158 -1.48 -8.28 -0.05
CA ARG A 158 -1.87 -9.07 1.12
C ARG A 158 -1.26 -8.48 2.40
N LEU A 159 -1.70 -8.95 3.56
CA LEU A 159 -0.99 -8.66 4.81
C LEU A 159 0.45 -9.16 4.72
N ALA A 160 1.37 -8.39 5.30
CA ALA A 160 2.76 -8.80 5.45
C ALA A 160 2.88 -10.01 6.38
N THR A 161 3.83 -10.90 6.11
CA THR A 161 4.27 -11.89 7.08
C THR A 161 5.19 -11.25 8.12
N LYS A 162 5.33 -11.89 9.28
CA LYS A 162 6.28 -11.45 10.31
C LYS A 162 7.73 -11.39 9.80
N THR A 163 8.12 -12.38 9.00
CA THR A 163 9.46 -12.45 8.40
C THR A 163 9.70 -11.28 7.44
N GLU A 164 8.75 -10.97 6.56
CA GLU A 164 8.87 -9.82 5.65
C GLU A 164 9.00 -8.49 6.39
N LEU A 165 8.32 -8.31 7.53
CA LEU A 165 8.43 -7.11 8.35
C LEU A 165 9.81 -6.97 9.02
N ILE A 166 10.40 -8.10 9.45
CA ILE A 166 11.76 -8.16 9.99
C ILE A 166 12.76 -7.85 8.89
N GLU A 167 12.69 -8.57 7.76
CA GLU A 167 13.58 -8.39 6.61
C GLU A 167 13.53 -6.97 6.06
N ALA A 168 12.34 -6.38 5.95
CA ALA A 168 12.18 -5.00 5.53
C ALA A 168 12.86 -4.04 6.50
N PHE A 169 12.63 -4.20 7.80
CA PHE A 169 13.26 -3.33 8.78
C PHE A 169 14.79 -3.40 8.73
N ASP A 170 15.35 -4.61 8.62
CA ASP A 170 16.79 -4.82 8.55
C ASP A 170 17.37 -4.20 7.26
N PHE A 171 16.78 -4.54 6.11
CA PHE A 171 17.19 -4.04 4.80
C PHE A 171 17.21 -2.50 4.73
N PHE A 172 16.12 -1.85 5.12
CA PHE A 172 16.05 -0.40 5.07
C PHE A 172 16.87 0.28 6.18
N SER A 173 17.13 -0.39 7.29
CA SER A 173 18.01 0.14 8.35
C SER A 173 19.47 0.17 7.89
N GLU A 174 19.93 -0.89 7.22
CA GLU A 174 21.26 -0.94 6.61
C GLU A 174 21.44 0.15 5.56
N SER A 175 20.41 0.43 4.76
CA SER A 175 20.43 1.49 3.74
C SER A 175 20.19 2.90 4.30
N LYS A 176 19.97 3.06 5.62
CA LYS A 176 19.59 4.33 6.28
C LYS A 176 18.29 4.95 5.72
N SER A 177 17.39 4.12 5.21
CA SER A 177 16.08 4.50 4.67
C SER A 177 14.93 4.15 5.63
N THR A 178 15.21 4.13 6.94
CA THR A 178 14.21 3.89 7.99
C THR A 178 13.90 5.12 8.83
N VAL A 179 12.67 5.18 9.31
CA VAL A 179 12.22 6.09 10.37
C VAL A 179 11.58 5.26 11.47
N ASP A 180 12.17 5.28 12.67
CA ASP A 180 11.66 4.53 13.82
C ASP A 180 11.14 5.48 14.91
N PHE A 181 9.82 5.60 15.02
CA PHE A 181 9.19 6.46 16.00
C PHE A 181 9.07 5.78 17.36
N LYS A 182 10.02 6.07 18.25
CA LYS A 182 10.00 5.61 19.66
C LYS A 182 9.19 6.51 20.61
N ARG A 183 8.46 7.50 20.08
CA ARG A 183 7.68 8.48 20.87
C ARG A 183 6.28 7.95 21.15
N LYS A 184 5.48 8.66 21.96
CA LYS A 184 4.04 8.37 22.09
C LYS A 184 3.35 8.57 20.74
N LEU A 185 2.60 7.57 20.27
CA LEU A 185 1.88 7.54 18.99
C LEU A 185 1.25 8.89 18.61
N PHE A 186 0.38 9.42 19.49
CA PHE A 186 -0.39 10.64 19.24
C PHE A 186 0.42 11.95 19.24
N LYS A 187 1.74 11.90 19.52
CA LYS A 187 2.65 13.06 19.48
C LYS A 187 3.51 13.12 18.21
N ILE A 188 3.39 12.14 17.32
CA ILE A 188 4.14 12.11 16.06
C ILE A 188 3.59 13.17 15.10
N LYS A 189 4.50 13.91 14.44
CA LYS A 189 4.20 14.91 13.40
C LYS A 189 4.69 14.39 12.05
N LYS A 190 4.06 14.87 10.98
CA LYS A 190 4.14 14.38 9.60
C LYS A 190 5.50 14.57 8.92
N ASP A 191 6.27 15.57 9.33
CA ASP A 191 7.43 16.04 8.57
C ASP A 191 8.49 14.90 8.43
N ASP A 192 8.67 14.40 7.20
CA ASP A 192 9.64 13.37 6.71
C ASP A 192 9.23 11.88 6.63
N ILE A 193 7.97 11.55 6.30
CA ILE A 193 7.50 10.14 6.28
C ILE A 193 7.39 9.51 4.85
N ALA A 194 7.33 10.32 3.79
CA ALA A 194 7.24 9.80 2.42
C ALA A 194 8.56 9.10 2.01
N ASP A 195 8.43 7.92 1.37
CA ASP A 195 9.52 7.14 0.76
C ASP A 195 10.48 6.40 1.70
N LYS A 196 10.25 6.42 3.02
CA LYS A 196 11.05 5.65 3.99
C LYS A 196 10.23 4.58 4.69
N TYR A 197 10.88 3.46 5.01
CA TYR A 197 10.26 2.43 5.85
C TYR A 197 10.06 2.99 7.26
N THR A 198 8.81 3.24 7.61
CA THR A 198 8.43 3.89 8.85
C THR A 198 7.82 2.89 9.82
N ARG A 199 8.33 2.89 11.05
CA ARG A 199 7.79 2.16 12.18
C ARG A 199 7.13 3.10 13.17
N PHE A 200 5.87 2.81 13.46
CA PHE A 200 5.11 3.46 14.52
C PHE A 200 5.17 2.62 15.80
N PRO A 201 4.95 3.23 16.97
CA PRO A 201 4.93 2.56 18.28
C PRO A 201 3.60 1.79 18.47
N ILE A 202 3.34 0.83 17.59
CA ILE A 202 2.16 -0.02 17.52
C ILE A 202 2.59 -1.47 17.24
N GLN A 203 1.72 -2.42 17.58
CA GLN A 203 1.86 -3.79 17.11
C GLN A 203 1.32 -3.88 15.68
N GLU A 204 2.02 -4.54 14.77
CA GLU A 204 1.52 -4.71 13.40
C GLU A 204 1.00 -6.13 13.20
N MET A 205 -0.27 -6.24 12.79
CA MET A 205 -0.86 -7.52 12.44
C MET A 205 -0.15 -8.12 11.23
N THR A 206 -0.04 -9.43 11.22
CA THR A 206 0.57 -10.17 10.12
C THR A 206 -0.44 -11.09 9.43
N LEU A 207 0.01 -11.74 8.35
CA LEU A 207 -0.76 -12.76 7.66
C LEU A 207 -1.10 -13.95 8.57
N SER A 208 -0.17 -14.36 9.44
CA SER A 208 -0.41 -15.36 10.49
C SER A 208 -1.04 -14.70 11.73
N ASP A 209 -1.41 -15.48 12.75
CA ASP A 209 -2.00 -14.93 13.98
C ASP A 209 -0.95 -14.28 14.90
N GLU A 210 0.30 -14.20 14.44
CA GLU A 210 1.35 -13.45 15.10
C GLU A 210 1.23 -11.95 14.83
N VAL A 211 1.84 -11.16 15.72
CA VAL A 211 2.07 -9.73 15.52
C VAL A 211 3.56 -9.43 15.43
N TYR A 212 3.90 -8.38 14.69
CA TYR A 212 5.22 -7.77 14.68
C TYR A 212 5.28 -6.62 15.70
N GLN A 213 6.44 -6.41 16.32
CA GLN A 213 6.61 -5.49 17.45
C GLN A 213 5.69 -5.84 18.64
N ASP A 214 5.72 -7.09 19.08
CA ASP A 214 5.04 -7.56 20.30
C ASP A 214 5.72 -7.01 21.57
N ASP A 215 5.69 -5.69 21.72
CA ASP A 215 6.15 -4.96 22.90
C ASP A 215 4.93 -4.66 23.78
N SER A 216 4.97 -5.09 25.04
CA SER A 216 3.94 -4.80 26.06
C SER A 216 3.65 -3.30 26.26
N GLY A 217 4.57 -2.41 25.84
CA GLY A 217 4.37 -0.97 25.85
C GLY A 217 3.46 -0.46 24.72
N TYR A 218 3.19 -1.25 23.68
CA TYR A 218 2.33 -0.90 22.55
C TYR A 218 0.91 -1.40 22.78
N GLN A 219 -0.04 -0.47 22.84
CA GLN A 219 -1.43 -0.74 23.24
C GLN A 219 -2.41 -0.86 22.06
N TYR A 220 -1.92 -0.60 20.85
CA TYR A 220 -2.75 -0.56 19.65
C TYR A 220 -2.15 -1.46 18.59
N THR A 221 -3.04 -2.08 17.82
CA THR A 221 -2.66 -2.79 16.61
C THR A 221 -2.87 -1.91 15.39
N GLY A 222 -2.04 -2.05 14.38
CA GLY A 222 -2.28 -1.58 13.01
C GLY A 222 -1.83 -2.65 12.03
N PHE A 223 -1.71 -2.31 10.75
CA PHE A 223 -1.24 -3.26 9.75
C PHE A 223 -0.63 -2.55 8.55
N ARG A 224 0.07 -3.32 7.74
CA ARG A 224 0.55 -2.90 6.42
C ARG A 224 0.35 -4.01 5.41
N CYS A 225 0.20 -3.64 4.14
CA CYS A 225 0.18 -4.61 3.06
C CYS A 225 1.58 -4.77 2.45
N VAL A 226 1.82 -5.92 1.85
CA VAL A 226 2.86 -6.14 0.85
C VAL A 226 2.18 -6.34 -0.51
N CYS A 227 2.84 -5.93 -1.58
CA CYS A 227 2.46 -6.19 -2.95
C CYS A 227 3.44 -7.19 -3.56
N GLU A 228 2.93 -8.37 -3.89
CA GLU A 228 3.65 -9.36 -4.70
C GLU A 228 3.44 -9.05 -6.18
N VAL A 229 4.51 -9.16 -6.96
CA VAL A 229 4.50 -8.96 -8.41
C VAL A 229 4.96 -10.25 -9.08
N LYS A 230 4.04 -10.90 -9.79
CA LYS A 230 4.32 -12.11 -10.57
C LYS A 230 5.13 -11.73 -11.82
N ARG A 231 6.11 -12.56 -12.16
CA ARG A 231 6.92 -12.42 -13.39
C ARG A 231 6.31 -13.22 -14.53
#